data_AF-A0A7J7QF04-F1
#
_entry.id   AF-A0A7J7QF04-F1
#
_cell.length_a   1.000
_cell.length_b   1.000
_cell.length_c   1.000
_cell.angle_alpha   90.00
_cell.angle_beta   90.00
_cell.angle_gamma   90.00
#
_symmetry.space_group_name_H-M   'P 1'
#
loop_
_entity.id
_entity.type
_entity.pdbx_description
1 polymer ?
#
loop_
_entity_poly.entity_id
_entity_poly.type
_entity_poly.pdbx_seq_one_letter_code
_entity_poly.pdbx_strand_id
1 'polypeptide(L)'
;MQRLYPTQCVMCNHSSSSSSGGGGGGGSSGSGGDGGDGSSNSTMLRAGAFGHARQQQQQQQQQQQQQQQELPTHSVQQVLWPDHCLQYSPQARLHPGLIIKPTDIILRKGWQPQLDAYSAFQDNGRVKSTGLAALLKHGGIRDVVVVGVALEYCVLYTALDAAQEGFETSVVLDGTAPVDAAGAEEAVQQLRRANIRVVQQIWDVAPAFHDGSATY
;
A
#
# COMPACT_ATOMS: atom_id res chain seq x y z
N MET A 1 -5.91 22.40 18.11
CA MET A 1 -5.11 21.17 17.84
C MET A 1 -5.96 20.14 17.06
N GLN A 2 -5.53 19.70 15.88
CA GLN A 2 -6.19 18.59 15.14
C GLN A 2 -5.75 17.24 15.71
N ARG A 3 -6.67 16.28 15.83
CA ARG A 3 -6.32 14.88 16.13
C ARG A 3 -6.47 14.02 14.88
N LEU A 4 -5.49 13.18 14.64
CA LEU A 4 -5.49 12.19 13.58
C LEU A 4 -5.68 10.81 14.21
N TYR A 5 -6.73 10.13 13.78
CA TYR A 5 -7.02 8.76 14.21
C TYR A 5 -6.63 7.82 13.08
N PRO A 6 -5.44 7.16 13.16
CA PRO A 6 -5.01 6.18 12.17
C PRO A 6 -5.82 4.89 12.37
N THR A 7 -7.01 4.84 11.77
CA THR A 7 -7.93 3.72 12.00
C THR A 7 -7.39 2.45 11.36
N GLN A 8 -7.30 1.41 12.21
CA GLN A 8 -7.31 -0.03 11.93
C GLN A 8 -6.85 -0.50 10.54
N CYS A 9 -5.89 -1.43 10.50
CA CYS A 9 -5.64 -2.21 9.28
C CYS A 9 -6.94 -2.88 8.82
N VAL A 10 -7.43 -2.49 7.64
CA VAL A 10 -8.54 -3.14 6.97
C VAL A 10 -7.99 -4.33 6.19
N MET A 11 -7.62 -5.39 6.91
CA MET A 11 -7.05 -6.59 6.27
C MET A 11 -8.14 -7.37 5.53
N CYS A 12 -7.98 -7.53 4.21
CA CYS A 12 -8.94 -8.23 3.36
C CYS A 12 -8.27 -9.37 2.58
N ASN A 13 -7.84 -10.42 3.29
CA ASN A 13 -7.27 -11.63 2.66
C ASN A 13 -8.37 -12.68 2.38
N HIS A 14 -9.11 -12.51 1.29
CA HIS A 14 -10.10 -13.50 0.85
C HIS A 14 -9.42 -14.70 0.17
N SER A 15 -9.32 -15.83 0.87
CA SER A 15 -8.81 -17.11 0.36
C SER A 15 -9.86 -17.85 -0.51
N SER A 16 -10.27 -17.26 -1.63
CA SER A 16 -11.23 -17.86 -2.57
C SER A 16 -10.54 -18.84 -3.55
N SER A 17 -10.58 -20.14 -3.23
CA SER A 17 -9.96 -21.21 -4.03
C SER A 17 -10.91 -21.89 -5.03
N SER A 18 -10.88 -21.50 -6.30
CA SER A 18 -11.49 -22.24 -7.44
C SER A 18 -11.14 -21.54 -8.76
N SER A 19 -10.94 -22.22 -9.91
CA SER A 19 -10.73 -23.64 -10.20
C SER A 19 -10.22 -23.76 -11.64
N SER A 20 -9.50 -24.83 -11.98
CA SER A 20 -9.07 -25.09 -13.36
C SER A 20 -10.25 -25.39 -14.29
N GLY A 21 -10.18 -24.91 -15.54
CA GLY A 21 -11.12 -25.24 -16.61
C GLY A 21 -10.45 -25.07 -17.97
N GLY A 22 -10.51 -26.09 -18.82
CA GLY A 22 -9.82 -26.10 -20.12
C GLY A 22 -10.68 -26.68 -21.25
N GLY A 23 -10.38 -26.27 -22.47
CA GLY A 23 -11.03 -26.66 -23.73
C GLY A 23 -10.90 -25.56 -24.79
N GLY A 24 -10.97 -25.83 -26.10
CA GLY A 24 -11.03 -27.14 -26.77
C GLY A 24 -11.76 -27.09 -28.13
N GLY A 25 -11.02 -27.06 -29.25
CA GLY A 25 -11.55 -27.07 -30.63
C GLY A 25 -11.94 -25.68 -31.18
N GLY A 26 -12.16 -25.48 -32.49
CA GLY A 26 -11.90 -26.36 -33.65
C GLY A 26 -12.67 -25.97 -34.93
N GLY A 27 -12.02 -25.97 -36.12
CA GLY A 27 -12.62 -25.61 -37.44
C GLY A 27 -12.82 -24.09 -37.67
N SER A 28 -13.27 -23.57 -38.83
CA SER A 28 -13.49 -24.06 -40.23
C SER A 28 -14.10 -22.89 -41.09
N SER A 29 -14.16 -22.84 -42.43
CA SER A 29 -13.37 -23.39 -43.56
C SER A 29 -13.89 -22.85 -44.93
N GLY A 30 -13.02 -22.48 -45.90
CA GLY A 30 -13.39 -22.16 -47.31
C GLY A 30 -13.16 -20.69 -47.76
N SER A 31 -13.22 -20.29 -49.06
CA SER A 31 -13.34 -21.04 -50.34
C SER A 31 -13.04 -20.14 -51.58
N GLY A 32 -12.59 -20.72 -52.70
CA GLY A 32 -12.50 -20.11 -54.06
C GLY A 32 -11.23 -19.29 -54.38
N GLY A 33 -10.74 -19.18 -55.63
CA GLY A 33 -11.19 -19.73 -56.92
C GLY A 33 -10.17 -19.52 -58.07
N ASP A 34 -10.54 -19.84 -59.31
CA ASP A 34 -9.76 -19.83 -60.58
C ASP A 34 -8.99 -18.52 -60.91
N GLY A 35 -8.05 -18.45 -61.88
CA GLY A 35 -7.45 -19.49 -62.75
C GLY A 35 -7.02 -18.93 -64.13
N GLY A 36 -5.84 -19.32 -64.63
CA GLY A 36 -5.25 -18.84 -65.90
C GLY A 36 -4.74 -17.38 -65.87
N ASP A 37 -4.04 -16.85 -66.89
CA ASP A 37 -3.15 -17.45 -67.91
C ASP A 37 -2.19 -16.34 -68.44
N GLY A 38 -1.58 -16.49 -69.63
CA GLY A 38 -0.98 -15.38 -70.37
C GLY A 38 0.47 -14.99 -70.03
N SER A 39 1.39 -15.26 -70.95
CA SER A 39 2.79 -14.76 -70.91
C SER A 39 2.93 -13.38 -71.57
N SER A 40 3.62 -12.45 -70.91
CA SER A 40 4.40 -11.39 -71.58
C SER A 40 5.39 -10.69 -70.63
N ASN A 41 6.51 -10.23 -71.17
CA ASN A 41 7.63 -9.68 -70.39
C ASN A 41 7.35 -8.26 -69.84
N SER A 42 7.69 -8.02 -68.57
CA SER A 42 8.21 -6.71 -68.11
C SER A 42 8.88 -6.81 -66.72
N THR A 43 10.18 -6.50 -66.71
CA THR A 43 10.90 -5.79 -65.63
C THR A 43 11.10 -6.47 -64.27
N MET A 44 12.34 -6.48 -63.80
CA MET A 44 12.71 -6.85 -62.42
C MET A 44 12.02 -5.94 -61.40
N LEU A 45 11.43 -6.47 -60.32
CA LEU A 45 11.31 -5.84 -58.97
C LEU A 45 10.35 -6.65 -58.04
N ARG A 46 10.74 -7.85 -57.55
CA ARG A 46 9.94 -8.51 -56.48
C ARG A 46 10.62 -9.42 -55.45
N ALA A 47 11.95 -9.56 -55.46
CA ALA A 47 12.65 -10.33 -54.43
C ALA A 47 12.70 -9.61 -53.05
N GLY A 48 12.95 -8.29 -53.04
CA GLY A 48 13.19 -7.55 -51.78
C GLY A 48 11.94 -7.28 -50.93
N ALA A 49 10.79 -7.01 -51.56
CA ALA A 49 9.60 -6.50 -50.85
C ALA A 49 9.08 -7.45 -49.75
N PHE A 50 9.01 -8.75 -50.04
CA PHE A 50 8.58 -9.75 -49.07
C PHE A 50 9.62 -9.98 -47.95
N GLY A 51 10.91 -9.85 -48.27
CA GLY A 51 11.99 -9.93 -47.28
C GLY A 51 11.89 -8.79 -46.26
N HIS A 52 11.79 -7.54 -46.73
CA HIS A 52 11.68 -6.38 -45.85
C HIS A 52 10.38 -6.37 -45.03
N ALA A 53 9.23 -6.75 -45.61
CA ALA A 53 7.99 -6.87 -44.86
C ALA A 53 8.09 -7.90 -43.71
N ARG A 54 8.66 -9.07 -43.99
CA ARG A 54 8.87 -10.12 -42.97
C ARG A 54 9.88 -9.70 -41.89
N GLN A 55 10.93 -9.00 -42.29
CA GLN A 55 11.96 -8.49 -41.38
C GLN A 55 11.42 -7.36 -40.48
N GLN A 56 10.61 -6.44 -41.02
CA GLN A 56 9.91 -5.42 -40.23
C GLN A 56 8.91 -6.06 -39.25
N GLN A 57 8.14 -7.06 -39.68
CA GLN A 57 7.21 -7.77 -38.80
C GLN A 57 7.94 -8.52 -37.67
N GLN A 58 9.09 -9.13 -37.95
CA GLN A 58 9.94 -9.74 -36.93
C GLN A 58 10.56 -8.70 -35.97
N GLN A 59 11.00 -7.55 -36.47
CA GLN A 59 11.50 -6.45 -35.64
C GLN A 59 10.40 -5.87 -34.74
N GLN A 60 9.17 -5.72 -35.24
CA GLN A 60 8.01 -5.30 -34.44
C GLN A 60 7.66 -6.32 -33.36
N GLN A 61 7.69 -7.62 -33.66
CA GLN A 61 7.47 -8.69 -32.66
C GLN A 61 8.57 -8.69 -31.59
N GLN A 62 9.84 -8.50 -31.98
CA GLN A 62 10.96 -8.39 -31.02
C GLN A 62 10.84 -7.14 -30.14
N GLN A 63 10.41 -6.00 -30.69
CA GLN A 63 10.14 -4.79 -29.92
C GLN A 63 8.96 -4.98 -28.96
N GLN A 64 7.88 -5.65 -29.37
CA GLN A 64 6.74 -5.98 -28.50
C GLN A 64 7.11 -6.98 -27.39
N GLN A 65 8.08 -7.87 -27.62
CA GLN A 65 8.65 -8.74 -26.58
C GLN A 65 9.58 -7.96 -25.63
N GLN A 66 10.40 -7.04 -26.13
CA GLN A 66 11.25 -6.17 -25.30
C GLN A 66 10.45 -5.15 -24.47
N GLN A 67 9.23 -4.83 -24.89
CA GLN A 67 8.27 -4.01 -24.12
C GLN A 67 7.53 -4.81 -23.03
N GLN A 68 7.58 -6.15 -23.06
CA GLN A 68 7.14 -7.00 -21.95
C GLN A 68 8.26 -7.08 -20.90
N GLN A 69 8.62 -5.92 -20.33
CA GLN A 69 9.45 -5.87 -19.14
C GLN A 69 8.67 -6.47 -17.98
N GLU A 70 9.23 -7.45 -17.28
CA GLU A 70 8.63 -7.98 -16.06
C GLU A 70 8.50 -6.85 -15.04
N LEU A 71 7.27 -6.60 -14.58
CA LEU A 71 7.02 -5.64 -13.51
C LEU A 71 7.77 -6.10 -12.25
N PRO A 72 8.49 -5.21 -11.54
CA PRO A 72 9.31 -5.60 -10.40
C PRO A 72 8.47 -6.31 -9.33
N THR A 73 8.81 -7.57 -9.06
CA THR A 73 8.11 -8.44 -8.11
C THR A 73 8.53 -8.11 -6.68
N HIS A 74 7.93 -7.05 -6.14
CA HIS A 74 8.13 -6.62 -4.75
C HIS A 74 7.68 -7.72 -3.77
N SER A 75 8.64 -8.44 -3.17
CA SER A 75 8.38 -9.41 -2.11
C SER A 75 8.44 -8.74 -0.74
N VAL A 76 7.41 -8.96 0.08
CA VAL A 76 7.26 -8.36 1.42
C VAL A 76 6.91 -9.49 2.39
N GLN A 77 7.65 -9.61 3.50
CA GLN A 77 7.23 -10.49 4.58
C GLN A 77 6.13 -9.80 5.40
N GLN A 78 5.00 -10.48 5.59
CA GLN A 78 3.87 -9.98 6.36
C GLN A 78 3.32 -11.09 7.27
N VAL A 79 2.86 -10.70 8.46
CA VAL A 79 2.17 -11.61 9.40
C VAL A 79 0.73 -11.78 8.91
N LEU A 80 0.24 -13.02 8.87
CA LEU A 80 -1.16 -13.31 8.59
C LEU A 80 -1.96 -13.28 9.90
N TRP A 81 -3.17 -12.71 9.81
CA TRP A 81 -4.06 -12.49 10.95
C TRP A 81 -5.44 -13.09 10.67
N PRO A 82 -6.23 -13.40 11.71
CA PRO A 82 -7.66 -13.62 11.57
C PRO A 82 -8.36 -12.40 10.96
N ASP A 83 -9.53 -12.60 10.34
CA ASP A 83 -10.36 -11.52 9.79
C ASP A 83 -10.67 -10.47 10.86
N HIS A 84 -10.19 -9.25 10.63
CA HIS A 84 -10.41 -8.11 11.52
C HIS A 84 -10.63 -6.84 10.71
N CYS A 85 -11.48 -5.95 11.23
CA CYS A 85 -11.72 -4.62 10.67
C CYS A 85 -12.11 -4.61 9.17
N LEU A 86 -12.78 -5.67 8.71
CA LEU A 86 -13.29 -5.83 7.33
C LEU A 86 -14.12 -4.61 6.89
N GLN A 87 -14.00 -4.22 5.62
CA GLN A 87 -14.68 -3.02 5.09
C GLN A 87 -16.18 -3.01 5.38
N TYR A 88 -16.67 -1.87 5.89
CA TYR A 88 -18.07 -1.62 6.25
C TYR A 88 -18.66 -2.54 7.35
N SER A 89 -17.86 -3.43 7.94
CA SER A 89 -18.30 -4.29 9.05
C SER A 89 -18.53 -3.51 10.36
N PRO A 90 -19.39 -4.00 11.27
CA PRO A 90 -19.54 -3.44 12.61
C PRO A 90 -18.23 -3.33 13.42
N GLN A 91 -17.25 -4.21 13.11
CA GLN A 91 -15.93 -4.32 13.74
C GLN A 91 -14.92 -3.27 13.24
N ALA A 92 -15.11 -2.74 12.02
CA ALA A 92 -14.26 -1.68 11.42
C ALA A 92 -14.70 -0.25 11.79
N ARG A 93 -15.50 -0.14 12.87
CA ARG A 93 -15.94 1.12 13.44
C ARG A 93 -15.03 1.50 14.60
N LEU A 94 -14.77 2.80 14.74
CA LEU A 94 -14.15 3.35 15.93
C LEU A 94 -14.97 3.00 17.18
N HIS A 95 -14.28 2.70 18.28
CA HIS A 95 -14.92 2.35 19.55
C HIS A 95 -15.84 3.48 20.02
N PRO A 96 -17.10 3.22 20.44
CA PRO A 96 -18.08 4.27 20.72
C PRO A 96 -17.72 5.21 21.87
N GLY A 97 -16.78 4.83 22.74
CA GLY A 97 -16.21 5.71 23.77
C GLY A 97 -15.14 6.68 23.25
N LEU A 98 -14.74 6.63 21.97
CA LEU A 98 -13.78 7.54 21.40
C LEU A 98 -14.44 8.89 21.08
N ILE A 99 -14.00 9.95 21.76
CA ILE A 99 -14.46 11.32 21.50
C ILE A 99 -13.74 11.85 20.25
N ILE A 100 -14.50 12.04 19.16
CA ILE A 100 -14.03 12.57 17.88
C ILE A 100 -14.62 13.97 17.71
N LYS A 101 -13.79 14.99 17.45
CA LYS A 101 -14.25 16.36 17.15
C LYS A 101 -14.54 16.52 15.64
N PRO A 102 -15.38 17.49 15.23
CA PRO A 102 -15.57 17.82 13.81
C PRO A 102 -14.30 18.26 13.06
N THR A 103 -13.24 18.60 13.78
CA THR A 103 -11.91 18.97 13.27
C THR A 103 -10.96 17.79 13.08
N ASP A 104 -11.34 16.60 13.54
CA ASP A 104 -10.44 15.44 13.61
C ASP A 104 -10.55 14.59 12.35
N ILE A 105 -9.42 14.03 11.92
CA ILE A 105 -9.31 13.36 10.62
C ILE A 105 -9.20 11.85 10.80
N ILE A 106 -10.10 11.12 10.15
CA ILE A 106 -10.19 9.67 10.15
C ILE A 106 -9.47 9.15 8.89
N LEU A 107 -8.26 8.61 9.07
CA LEU A 107 -7.50 7.97 7.99
C LEU A 107 -7.68 6.46 8.05
N ARG A 108 -7.85 5.81 6.89
CA ARG A 108 -8.00 4.34 6.75
C ARG A 108 -6.81 3.75 6.00
N LYS A 109 -6.37 2.56 6.41
CA LYS A 109 -5.16 1.88 5.89
C LYS A 109 -5.39 0.37 5.73
N GLY A 110 -4.47 -0.32 5.05
CA GLY A 110 -4.53 -1.78 4.80
C GLY A 110 -5.51 -2.22 3.70
N TRP A 111 -6.26 -1.29 3.09
CA TRP A 111 -7.36 -1.57 2.15
C TRP A 111 -6.98 -2.29 0.84
N GLN A 112 -5.69 -2.56 0.59
CA GLN A 112 -5.21 -3.29 -0.58
C GLN A 112 -5.16 -4.80 -0.27
N PRO A 113 -5.93 -5.67 -0.93
CA PRO A 113 -6.01 -7.10 -0.59
C PRO A 113 -4.68 -7.88 -0.63
N GLN A 114 -3.68 -7.36 -1.34
CA GLN A 114 -2.37 -8.00 -1.52
C GLN A 114 -1.30 -7.50 -0.53
N LEU A 115 -1.52 -6.38 0.17
CA LEU A 115 -0.48 -5.71 0.95
C LEU A 115 -1.05 -4.89 2.12
N ASP A 116 -0.72 -5.32 3.33
CA ASP A 116 -1.09 -4.63 4.58
C ASP A 116 -0.32 -3.29 4.78
N ALA A 117 -0.82 -2.45 5.69
CA ALA A 117 -0.23 -1.19 6.12
C ALA A 117 -0.37 -0.99 7.65
N TYR A 118 0.61 -1.46 8.44
CA TYR A 118 0.68 -1.16 9.87
C TYR A 118 0.89 0.35 10.11
N SER A 119 1.75 0.99 9.32
CA SER A 119 1.98 2.43 9.39
C SER A 119 0.78 3.23 8.90
N ALA A 120 0.50 4.36 9.56
CA ALA A 120 -0.46 5.34 9.09
C ALA A 120 0.04 6.17 7.89
N PHE A 121 1.33 6.11 7.55
CA PHE A 121 1.97 6.91 6.50
C PHE A 121 2.09 6.21 5.15
N GLN A 122 2.21 4.87 5.14
CA GLN A 122 2.45 4.06 3.94
C GLN A 122 2.13 2.58 4.19
N ASP A 123 2.09 1.79 3.12
CA ASP A 123 1.98 0.33 3.20
C ASP A 123 3.29 -0.38 3.61
N ASN A 124 3.18 -1.64 4.06
CA ASN A 124 4.31 -2.42 4.59
C ASN A 124 5.40 -2.68 3.55
N GLY A 125 5.07 -2.59 2.26
CA GLY A 125 6.02 -2.69 1.15
C GLY A 125 6.67 -1.37 0.75
N ARG A 126 6.25 -0.25 1.36
CA ARG A 126 6.65 1.12 0.99
C ARG A 126 6.36 1.46 -0.48
N VAL A 127 5.31 0.85 -1.03
CA VAL A 127 4.88 1.02 -2.44
C VAL A 127 3.92 2.20 -2.57
N LYS A 128 3.04 2.42 -1.59
CA LYS A 128 2.10 3.56 -1.58
C LYS A 128 2.07 4.27 -0.23
N SER A 129 2.14 5.60 -0.28
CA SER A 129 1.81 6.46 0.85
C SER A 129 0.29 6.62 1.01
N THR A 130 -0.16 6.85 2.24
CA THR A 130 -1.53 7.26 2.58
C THR A 130 -1.80 8.76 2.36
N GLY A 131 -0.75 9.55 2.07
CA GLY A 131 -0.80 11.02 2.02
C GLY A 131 -0.67 11.72 3.37
N LEU A 132 -0.57 10.98 4.49
CA LEU A 132 -0.56 11.55 5.85
C LEU A 132 0.58 12.55 6.09
N ALA A 133 1.79 12.27 5.60
CA ALA A 133 2.93 13.18 5.74
C ALA A 133 2.69 14.52 5.04
N ALA A 134 2.15 14.49 3.81
CA ALA A 134 1.83 15.70 3.06
C ALA A 134 0.73 16.50 3.77
N LEU A 135 -0.32 15.83 4.25
CA LEU A 135 -1.41 16.46 5.02
C LEU A 135 -0.89 17.18 6.27
N LEU A 136 -0.06 16.52 7.07
CA LEU A 136 0.56 17.08 8.28
C LEU A 136 1.48 18.28 7.96
N LYS A 137 2.33 18.14 6.94
CA LYS A 137 3.27 19.19 6.51
C LYS A 137 2.54 20.41 5.95
N HIS A 138 1.46 20.22 5.16
CA HIS A 138 0.58 21.31 4.72
C HIS A 138 -0.17 21.98 5.89
N GLY A 139 -0.50 21.24 6.95
CA GLY A 139 -1.06 21.77 8.18
C GLY A 139 -0.06 22.51 9.09
N GLY A 140 1.23 22.58 8.72
CA GLY A 140 2.29 23.18 9.54
C GLY A 140 2.63 22.38 10.80
N ILE A 141 2.20 21.12 10.88
CA ILE A 141 2.47 20.25 12.03
C ILE A 141 3.93 19.79 11.98
N ARG A 142 4.61 19.90 13.12
CA ARG A 142 6.00 19.44 13.32
C ARG A 142 6.08 18.32 14.35
N ASP A 143 5.29 18.45 15.41
CA ASP A 143 5.28 17.56 16.57
C ASP A 143 4.14 16.52 16.41
N VAL A 144 4.47 15.23 16.51
CA VAL A 144 3.54 14.10 16.32
C VAL A 144 3.54 13.21 17.56
N VAL A 145 2.39 13.09 18.23
CA VAL A 145 2.19 12.23 19.40
C VAL A 145 1.35 11.03 18.99
N VAL A 146 1.90 9.81 19.12
CA VAL A 146 1.26 8.56 18.71
C VAL A 146 0.78 7.78 19.94
N VAL A 147 -0.47 7.34 19.87
CA VAL A 147 -1.19 6.51 20.86
C VAL A 147 -2.14 5.55 20.12
N GLY A 148 -2.71 4.57 20.82
CA GLY A 148 -3.65 3.59 20.29
C GLY A 148 -3.11 2.17 20.28
N VAL A 149 -3.64 1.33 19.38
CA VAL A 149 -3.34 -0.11 19.33
C VAL A 149 -3.00 -0.58 17.92
N ALA A 150 -2.16 -1.60 17.74
CA ALA A 150 -1.32 -2.24 18.77
C ALA A 150 0.04 -1.54 18.92
N LEU A 151 0.63 -1.55 20.12
CA LEU A 151 1.89 -0.87 20.44
C LEU A 151 3.05 -1.30 19.51
N GLU A 152 3.21 -2.61 19.34
CA GLU A 152 4.27 -3.27 18.59
C GLU A 152 4.00 -3.38 17.07
N TYR A 153 2.79 -3.01 16.64
CA TYR A 153 2.42 -2.93 15.22
C TYR A 153 2.07 -1.49 14.82
N CYS A 154 0.79 -1.13 14.87
CA CYS A 154 0.31 0.11 14.27
C CYS A 154 0.91 1.37 14.90
N VAL A 155 1.20 1.36 16.20
CA VAL A 155 1.86 2.49 16.89
C VAL A 155 3.34 2.54 16.51
N LEU A 156 4.08 1.44 16.67
CA LEU A 156 5.51 1.32 16.32
C LEU A 156 5.79 1.79 14.89
N TYR A 157 5.14 1.18 13.88
CA TYR A 157 5.40 1.52 12.48
C TYR A 157 4.96 2.94 12.12
N THR A 158 3.88 3.46 12.72
CA THR A 158 3.47 4.87 12.52
C THR A 158 4.47 5.85 13.12
N ALA A 159 5.01 5.56 14.31
CA ALA A 159 5.99 6.43 14.96
C ALA A 159 7.36 6.38 14.26
N LEU A 160 7.80 5.20 13.81
CA LEU A 160 9.03 5.04 13.02
C LEU A 160 8.95 5.83 11.70
N ASP A 161 7.81 5.78 11.00
CA ASP A 161 7.64 6.53 9.76
C ASP A 161 7.44 8.04 10.00
N ALA A 162 6.80 8.45 11.09
CA ALA A 162 6.73 9.87 11.47
C ALA A 162 8.14 10.45 11.70
N ALA A 163 9.02 9.73 12.39
CA ALA A 163 10.40 10.14 12.58
C ALA A 163 11.19 10.18 11.26
N GLN A 164 10.99 9.21 10.36
CA GLN A 164 11.61 9.19 9.03
C GLN A 164 11.12 10.32 8.12
N GLU A 165 9.85 10.71 8.23
CA GLU A 165 9.28 11.87 7.55
C GLU A 165 9.74 13.22 8.16
N GLY A 166 10.50 13.21 9.26
CA GLY A 166 11.07 14.40 9.89
C GLY A 166 10.16 15.10 10.89
N PHE A 167 9.19 14.40 11.49
CA PHE A 167 8.38 14.92 12.58
C PHE A 167 9.02 14.65 13.95
N GLU A 168 8.95 15.62 14.86
CA GLU A 168 9.32 15.48 16.27
C GLU A 168 8.35 14.49 16.93
N THR A 169 8.76 13.23 17.02
CA THR A 169 7.84 12.12 17.28
C THR A 169 7.92 11.64 18.73
N SER A 170 6.76 11.46 19.36
CA SER A 170 6.62 10.89 20.70
C SER A 170 5.60 9.76 20.74
N VAL A 171 5.82 8.78 21.62
CA VAL A 171 4.85 7.70 21.94
C VAL A 171 4.53 7.76 23.42
N VAL A 172 3.24 7.75 23.77
CA VAL A 172 2.76 7.82 25.15
C VAL A 172 2.18 6.47 25.56
N LEU A 173 2.83 5.78 26.50
CA LEU A 173 2.54 4.38 26.79
C LEU A 173 1.19 4.14 27.47
N ASP A 174 0.68 5.06 28.29
CA ASP A 174 -0.66 4.91 28.90
C ASP A 174 -1.81 4.92 27.89
N GLY A 175 -1.62 5.60 26.75
CA GLY A 175 -2.52 5.60 25.62
C GLY A 175 -2.37 4.39 24.70
N THR A 176 -1.57 3.37 25.04
CA THR A 176 -1.28 2.22 24.19
C THR A 176 -1.57 0.87 24.85
N ALA A 177 -1.84 -0.14 24.03
CA ALA A 177 -1.84 -1.54 24.45
C ALA A 177 -1.23 -2.43 23.35
N PRO A 178 -0.44 -3.46 23.71
CA PRO A 178 0.09 -4.43 22.77
C PRO A 178 -0.91 -5.56 22.47
N VAL A 179 -0.56 -6.41 21.50
CA VAL A 179 -1.12 -7.77 21.34
C VAL A 179 -0.41 -8.74 22.31
N ASP A 180 0.93 -8.66 22.42
CA ASP A 180 1.72 -9.50 23.32
C ASP A 180 2.85 -8.73 24.05
N ALA A 181 3.23 -9.22 25.22
CA ALA A 181 4.18 -8.51 26.09
C ALA A 181 5.63 -8.50 25.57
N ALA A 182 6.08 -9.54 24.86
CA ALA A 182 7.43 -9.61 24.33
C ALA A 182 7.60 -8.72 23.09
N GLY A 183 6.57 -8.68 22.22
CA GLY A 183 6.44 -7.69 21.16
C GLY A 183 6.47 -6.26 21.70
N ALA A 184 5.74 -6.00 22.80
CA ALA A 184 5.73 -4.69 23.47
C ALA A 184 7.13 -4.22 23.92
N GLU A 185 7.90 -5.10 24.57
CA GLU A 185 9.25 -4.78 25.06
C GLU A 185 10.22 -4.45 23.92
N GLU A 186 10.24 -5.26 22.87
CA GLU A 186 11.11 -5.02 21.71
C GLU A 186 10.66 -3.78 20.90
N ALA A 187 9.36 -3.50 20.81
CA ALA A 187 8.85 -2.27 20.20
C ALA A 187 9.30 -1.01 20.96
N VAL A 188 9.23 -1.01 22.30
CA VAL A 188 9.74 0.09 23.13
C VAL A 188 11.25 0.28 22.94
N GLN A 189 12.00 -0.80 22.75
CA GLN A 189 13.42 -0.70 22.40
C GLN A 189 13.62 -0.10 21.00
N GLN A 190 12.89 -0.55 19.97
CA GLN A 190 13.01 0.00 18.61
C GLN A 190 12.70 1.49 18.54
N LEU A 191 11.65 1.95 19.23
CA LEU A 191 11.32 3.38 19.34
C LEU A 191 12.49 4.17 19.93
N ARG A 192 13.09 3.68 21.04
CA ARG A 192 14.25 4.31 21.68
C ARG A 192 15.50 4.29 20.78
N ARG A 193 15.77 3.19 20.07
CA ARG A 193 16.87 3.08 19.08
C ARG A 193 16.70 4.07 17.92
N ALA A 194 15.46 4.42 17.57
CA ALA A 194 15.12 5.44 16.57
C ALA A 194 15.09 6.89 17.12
N ASN A 195 15.53 7.12 18.36
CA ASN A 195 15.48 8.40 19.08
C ASN A 195 14.06 8.99 19.28
N ILE A 196 13.00 8.17 19.14
CA ILE A 196 11.63 8.59 19.39
C ILE A 196 11.42 8.75 20.90
N ARG A 197 10.79 9.85 21.32
CA ARG A 197 10.51 10.12 22.74
C ARG A 197 9.41 9.17 23.25
N VAL A 198 9.81 8.13 23.98
CA VAL A 198 8.86 7.23 24.68
C VAL A 198 8.66 7.72 26.10
N VAL A 199 7.42 8.06 26.45
CA VAL A 199 7.01 8.57 27.78
C VAL A 199 5.85 7.77 28.36
N GLN A 200 5.63 7.88 29.67
CA GLN A 200 4.53 7.17 30.32
C GLN A 200 3.21 7.96 30.28
N GLN A 201 3.27 9.29 30.21
CA GLN A 201 2.10 10.16 30.33
C GLN A 201 2.09 11.29 29.29
N ILE A 202 0.89 11.75 28.91
CA ILE A 202 0.73 12.87 27.95
C ILE A 202 1.33 14.19 28.46
N TRP A 203 1.42 14.36 29.79
CA TRP A 203 2.02 15.53 30.44
C TRP A 203 3.52 15.65 30.13
N ASP A 204 4.22 14.53 29.90
CA ASP A 204 5.68 14.47 29.64
C ASP A 204 6.06 14.97 28.23
N VAL A 205 5.07 15.14 27.34
CA VAL A 205 5.21 15.65 25.97
C VAL A 205 4.51 16.99 25.77
N ALA A 206 3.42 17.25 26.50
CA ALA A 206 2.68 18.50 26.45
C ALA A 206 2.22 18.93 27.87
N PRO A 207 3.12 19.57 28.66
CA PRO A 207 2.82 19.99 30.03
C PRO A 207 1.61 20.92 30.17
N ALA A 208 1.29 21.68 29.11
CA ALA A 208 0.13 22.58 29.06
C ALA A 208 -1.25 21.89 29.24
N PHE A 209 -1.31 20.56 29.09
CA PHE A 209 -2.52 19.79 29.43
C PHE A 209 -2.67 19.50 30.93
N HIS A 210 -1.60 19.64 31.72
CA HIS A 210 -1.59 19.38 33.16
C HIS A 210 -1.96 20.62 33.98
N ASP A 211 -1.44 21.79 33.59
CA ASP A 211 -1.73 23.08 34.26
C ASP A 211 -2.98 23.81 33.72
N GLY A 212 -3.57 23.29 32.63
CA GLY A 212 -4.74 23.87 31.97
C GLY A 212 -4.44 25.06 31.07
N SER A 213 -3.17 25.38 30.80
CA SER A 213 -2.76 26.49 29.92
C SER A 213 -2.96 26.20 28.42
N ALA A 214 -3.25 24.95 28.04
CA ALA A 214 -3.49 24.55 26.65
C ALA A 214 -4.72 25.26 26.02
N THR A 215 -4.45 26.27 25.20
CA THR A 215 -5.43 26.87 24.28
C THR A 215 -5.71 25.92 23.11
N TYR A 216 -6.98 25.78 22.72
CA TYR A 216 -7.47 24.69 21.85
C TYR A 216 -7.70 25.06 20.37
#